data_AF-A0A2G9SQN6-F1
#
_entry.id   AF-A0A2G9SQN6-F1
#
_cell.length_a   1.000
_cell.length_b   1.000
_cell.length_c   1.000
_cell.angle_alpha   90.00
_cell.angle_beta   90.00
_cell.angle_gamma   90.00
#
_symmetry.space_group_name_H-M   'P 1'
#
loop_
_entity.id
_entity.type
_entity.pdbx_description
1 polymer ?
#
loop_
_entity_poly.entity_id
_entity_poly.type
_entity_poly.pdbx_seq_one_letter_code
_entity_poly.pdbx_strand_id
1 'polypeptide(L)' 'MLDSLVTSKTRIKLLLKFFLNQETRAYLRGLAEEFGESTNAVRVELNRLTEAGFLTTRDDGRTKL' A
#
# COMPACT_ATOMS: atom_id res chain seq x y z
N MET A 1 -6.84 -18.58 -6.24
CA MET A 1 -5.61 -18.07 -5.59
C MET A 1 -5.15 -16.73 -6.16
N LEU A 2 -5.16 -16.54 -7.49
CA LEU A 2 -4.83 -15.23 -8.09
C LEU A 2 -5.97 -14.20 -7.93
N ASP A 3 -7.22 -14.64 -8.02
CA ASP A 3 -8.39 -13.75 -7.86
C ASP A 3 -8.48 -13.11 -6.47
N SER A 4 -7.99 -13.81 -5.43
CA SER A 4 -7.90 -13.26 -4.07
C SER A 4 -6.83 -12.17 -3.93
N LEU A 5 -5.86 -12.10 -4.85
CA LEU A 5 -4.84 -11.03 -4.91
C LEU A 5 -5.28 -9.84 -5.78
N VAL A 6 -6.25 -10.01 -6.67
CA VAL A 6 -6.65 -9.00 -7.67
C VAL A 6 -8.05 -8.45 -7.38
N THR A 7 -8.41 -8.35 -6.09
CA THR A 7 -9.76 -7.92 -5.65
C THR A 7 -9.98 -6.41 -5.71
N SER A 8 -8.94 -5.61 -5.95
CA SER A 8 -8.99 -4.15 -5.92
C SER A 8 -7.98 -3.53 -6.88
N LYS A 9 -8.37 -2.47 -7.61
CA LYS A 9 -7.47 -1.69 -8.46
C LYS A 9 -6.32 -1.09 -7.65
N THR A 10 -6.58 -0.63 -6.43
CA THR A 10 -5.59 -0.11 -5.50
C THR A 10 -4.52 -1.15 -5.17
N ARG A 11 -4.94 -2.39 -4.90
CA ARG A 11 -4.01 -3.48 -4.57
C ARG A 11 -3.08 -3.80 -5.73
N ILE A 12 -3.59 -3.82 -6.97
CA ILE A 12 -2.76 -4.03 -8.16
C ILE A 12 -1.70 -2.93 -8.28
N LYS A 13 -2.10 -1.66 -8.12
CA LYS A 13 -1.16 -0.52 -8.16
C LYS A 13 -0.07 -0.65 -7.09
N LEU A 14 -0.45 -1.03 -5.86
CA LEU A 14 0.49 -1.25 -4.76
C LEU A 14 1.47 -2.39 -5.06
N LEU A 15 0.96 -3.55 -5.51
CA LEU A 15 1.79 -4.70 -5.87
C LEU A 15 2.78 -4.34 -6.98
N LEU A 16 2.33 -3.69 -8.06
CA LEU A 16 3.21 -3.25 -9.13
C LEU A 16 4.30 -2.30 -8.61
N LYS A 17 3.93 -1.28 -7.82
CA LYS A 17 4.89 -0.29 -7.32
C LYS A 17 5.96 -0.92 -6.43
N PHE A 18 5.57 -1.75 -5.46
CA PHE A 18 6.51 -2.29 -4.47
C PHE A 18 7.25 -3.54 -4.95
N PHE A 19 6.65 -4.39 -5.80
CA PHE A 19 7.29 -5.63 -6.23
C PHE A 19 8.26 -5.43 -7.40
N LEU A 20 8.08 -4.36 -8.19
CA LEU A 20 9.05 -4.02 -9.24
C LEU A 20 10.39 -3.54 -8.67
N ASN A 21 10.41 -3.00 -7.45
CA ASN A 21 11.62 -2.56 -6.78
C ASN A 21 11.49 -2.64 -5.26
N GLN A 22 12.17 -3.63 -4.67
CA GLN A 22 12.17 -3.92 -3.23
C GLN A 22 12.67 -2.78 -2.33
N GLU A 23 13.44 -1.83 -2.87
CA GLU A 23 13.93 -0.66 -2.12
C GLU A 23 12.88 0.47 -2.07
N THR A 24 11.76 0.32 -2.77
CA THR A 24 10.71 1.35 -2.85
C THR A 24 10.07 1.59 -1.51
N ARG A 25 10.05 2.86 -1.09
CA ARG A 25 9.35 3.35 0.10
C ARG A 25 8.41 4.47 -0.31
N ALA A 26 7.25 4.54 0.33
CA ALA A 26 6.28 5.59 0.06
C ALA A 26 5.42 5.88 1.30
N TYR A 27 5.03 7.14 1.45
CA TYR A 27 4.10 7.58 2.49
C TYR A 27 2.65 7.40 2.02
N LEU A 28 1.76 7.04 2.95
CA LEU A 28 0.34 6.79 2.67
C LEU A 28 -0.34 7.93 1.89
N ARG A 29 -0.09 9.19 2.26
CA ARG A 29 -0.68 10.35 1.58
C ARG A 29 -0.16 10.51 0.16
N GLY A 30 1.15 10.31 -0.05
CA GLY A 30 1.76 10.36 -1.37
C GLY A 30 1.21 9.28 -2.30
N LEU A 31 0.99 8.06 -1.79
CA LEU A 31 0.36 6.99 -2.55
C LEU A 31 -1.09 7.31 -2.94
N ALA A 32 -1.85 7.93 -2.05
CA ALA A 32 -3.22 8.33 -2.33
C ALA A 32 -3.31 9.38 -3.45
N GLU A 33 -2.42 10.38 -3.41
CA GLU A 33 -2.28 11.39 -4.46
C GLU A 33 -1.82 10.77 -5.79
N GLU A 34 -0.75 9.97 -5.77
CA GLU A 34 -0.20 9.27 -6.94
C GLU A 34 -1.26 8.38 -7.62
N PHE A 35 -2.10 7.69 -6.84
CA PHE A 35 -3.10 6.78 -7.37
C PHE A 35 -4.43 7.43 -7.71
N GLY A 36 -4.63 8.71 -7.34
CA GLY A 36 -5.90 9.42 -7.50
C GLY A 36 -7.04 8.79 -6.68
N GLU A 37 -6.73 8.27 -5.50
CA GLU A 37 -7.66 7.49 -4.66
C GLU A 37 -7.76 8.05 -3.25
N SER A 38 -8.84 7.73 -2.55
CA SER A 38 -8.98 8.16 -1.15
C SER A 38 -7.87 7.56 -0.29
N THR A 39 -7.35 8.34 0.66
CA THR A 39 -6.35 7.87 1.62
C THR A 39 -6.81 6.62 2.38
N ASN A 40 -8.12 6.48 2.61
CA ASN A 40 -8.67 5.29 3.28
C ASN A 40 -8.59 4.03 2.41
N ALA A 41 -8.91 4.12 1.12
CA ALA A 41 -8.81 2.98 0.21
C ALA A 41 -7.38 2.43 0.13
N VAL A 42 -6.39 3.33 0.00
CA VAL A 42 -4.97 2.95 0.01
C VAL A 42 -4.55 2.35 1.36
N ARG A 43 -4.98 2.93 2.48
CA ARG A 43 -4.68 2.40 3.82
C ARG A 43 -5.19 0.98 4.02
N VAL A 44 -6.44 0.72 3.64
CA VAL A 44 -7.05 -0.61 3.80
C VAL A 44 -6.27 -1.66 3.03
N GLU A 45 -5.85 -1.38 1.80
CA GLU A 45 -5.05 -2.35 1.02
C GLU A 45 -3.61 -2.50 1.53
N LEU A 46 -2.97 -1.42 1.97
CA LEU A 46 -1.65 -1.49 2.63
C LEU A 46 -1.70 -2.36 3.88
N ASN A 47 -2.73 -2.19 4.73
CA ASN A 47 -2.91 -3.01 5.93
C ASN A 47 -3.08 -4.49 5.56
N ARG A 48 -3.95 -4.81 4.59
CA ARG A 48 -4.15 -6.18 4.12
C ARG A 48 -2.87 -6.82 3.58
N LEU A 49 -2.09 -6.07 2.78
CA LEU A 49 -0.81 -6.56 2.26
C LEU A 49 0.23 -6.74 3.37
N THR A 50 0.21 -5.89 4.40
CA THR A 50 1.10 -6.01 5.56
C THR A 50 0.73 -7.20 6.44
N GLU A 51 -0.56 -7.37 6.75
CA GLU A 51 -1.11 -8.52 7.49
C GLU A 51 -0.83 -9.85 6.79
N ALA A 52 -0.87 -9.86 5.45
CA ALA A 52 -0.52 -11.02 4.63
C ALA A 52 1.00 -11.23 4.46
N GLY A 53 1.85 -10.35 5.02
CA GLY A 53 3.31 -10.49 4.98
C GLY A 53 3.98 -10.03 3.69
N PHE A 54 3.26 -9.34 2.79
CA PHE A 54 3.81 -8.83 1.53
C PHE A 54 4.53 -7.49 1.67
N LEU A 55 4.18 -6.69 2.67
CA LEU A 55 4.78 -5.37 2.92
C LEU A 55 5.15 -5.22 4.39
N THR A 56 6.12 -4.36 4.66
CA THR A 56 6.44 -3.92 6.02
C THR A 56 6.14 -2.44 6.16
N THR A 57 5.49 -2.06 7.25
CA THR A 57 5.30 -0.65 7.62
C THR A 57 6.33 -0.23 8.65
N ARG A 58 6.75 1.02 8.60
CA ARG A 58 7.59 1.65 9.63
C ARG A 58 7.03 3.03 9.92
N ASP A 59 7.04 3.41 11.18
CA ASP A 59 6.74 4.78 11.58
C ASP A 59 7.98 5.64 11.30
N ASP A 60 7.82 6.62 10.41
CA ASP A 60 8.86 7.58 10.07
C ASP A 60 8.30 8.99 10.29
N GLY A 61 8.36 9.44 11.56
CA GLY A 61 7.89 10.77 11.98
C GLY A 61 7.25 10.84 13.37
N ARG A 62 6.75 12.04 13.72
CA ARG A 62 6.09 12.38 15.00
C ARG A 62 4.58 12.51 14.86
N THR A 63 3.87 11.49 14.37
CA THR A 63 2.41 11.51 14.46
C THR A 63 2.00 11.15 15.88
N LYS A 64 1.83 12.17 16.75
CA LYS A 64 1.03 12.01 17.96
C LYS A 64 -0.43 11.82 17.54
N LEU A 65 -1.05 10.74 18.02
CA LEU A 65 -2.48 10.46 17.92
C LEU A 65 -3.31 11.58 18.53
#